data_AF-A0A6H0T6T4-F1
#
_entry.id   AF-A0A6H0T6T4-F1
#
_cell.length_a   1.000
_cell.length_b   1.000
_cell.length_c   1.000
_cell.angle_alpha   90.00
_cell.angle_beta   90.00
_cell.angle_gamma   90.00
#
_symmetry.space_group_name_H-M   'P 1'
#
loop_
_entity.id
_entity.type
_entity.pdbx_description
1 polymer ?
#
loop_
_entity_poly.entity_id
_entity_poly.type
_entity_poly.pdbx_seq_one_letter_code
_entity_poly.pdbx_strand_id
1 'polypeptide(L)' 'MYKPEQYTISVRFEEIEGEPCYVRRVDELPDVMEFADSAEEARKLVLDTLSVAMQMYQAQNRAFPAP' A
#
# COMPACT_ATOMS: atom_id res chain seq x y z
N MET A 1 -9.55 13.50 -6.88
CA MET A 1 -8.79 12.25 -6.74
C MET A 1 -8.09 12.30 -5.39
N TYR A 2 -8.20 11.27 -4.58
CA TYR A 2 -7.50 11.18 -3.31
C TYR A 2 -5.98 11.09 -3.54
N LYS A 3 -5.19 11.39 -2.52
CA LYS A 3 -3.74 11.18 -2.54
C LYS A 3 -3.39 9.91 -1.75
N PRO A 4 -2.41 9.11 -2.20
CA PRO A 4 -1.93 7.93 -1.47
C PRO A 4 -1.59 8.21 0.00
N GLU A 5 -1.04 9.38 0.31
CA GLU A 5 -0.63 9.76 1.67
C GLU A 5 -1.80 10.05 2.61
N GLN A 6 -3.04 10.06 2.12
CA GLN A 6 -4.23 10.24 2.95
C GLN A 6 -4.71 8.92 3.57
N TYR A 7 -4.26 7.77 3.06
CA TYR A 7 -4.69 6.45 3.50
C TYR A 7 -3.97 6.01 4.77
N THR A 8 -4.64 5.17 5.57
CA THR A 8 -4.05 4.64 6.78
C THR A 8 -3.12 3.50 6.45
N ILE A 9 -1.82 3.77 6.54
CA ILE A 9 -0.76 2.81 6.20
C ILE A 9 -0.03 2.37 7.47
N SER A 10 -0.30 1.16 7.92
CA SER A 10 0.43 0.54 9.03
C SER A 10 1.76 -0.05 8.58
N VAL A 11 2.72 -0.15 9.49
CA VAL A 11 4.00 -0.85 9.27
C VAL A 11 4.23 -1.84 10.40
N ARG A 12 4.70 -3.04 10.05
CA ARG A 12 5.14 -4.03 11.01
C ARG A 12 6.39 -4.73 10.49
N PHE A 13 7.31 -5.03 11.40
CA PHE A 13 8.42 -5.93 11.11
C PHE A 13 7.97 -7.36 11.45
N GLU A 14 7.99 -8.24 10.47
CA GLU A 14 7.46 -9.61 10.55
C GLU A 14 8.44 -10.60 9.94
N GLU A 15 8.34 -11.86 10.36
CA GLU A 15 9.02 -12.97 9.69
C GLU A 15 8.00 -13.64 8.76
N ILE A 16 8.27 -13.60 7.45
CA ILE A 16 7.43 -14.20 6.41
C ILE A 16 8.26 -15.29 5.75
N GLU A 17 7.79 -16.53 5.79
CA GLU A 17 8.49 -17.70 5.22
C GLU A 17 9.94 -17.87 5.72
N GLY A 18 10.24 -17.42 6.95
CA GLY A 18 11.57 -17.46 7.56
C GLY A 18 12.47 -16.26 7.22
N GLU A 19 11.97 -15.28 6.46
CA GLU A 19 12.69 -14.07 6.10
C GLU A 19 12.13 -12.84 6.87
N PRO A 20 13.00 -12.08 7.58
CA PRO A 20 12.57 -10.86 8.25
C PRO A 20 12.30 -9.76 7.22
N CYS A 21 11.11 -9.17 7.26
CA CYS A 21 10.71 -8.12 6.33
C CYS A 21 9.85 -7.03 7.00
N TYR A 22 9.86 -5.85 6.41
CA TYR A 22 8.92 -4.77 6.73
C TYR A 22 7.67 -4.92 5.88
N VAL A 23 6.54 -5.10 6.54
CA VAL A 23 5.23 -5.26 5.92
C VAL A 23 4.42 -3.97 6.09
N ARG A 24 3.95 -3.43 4.98
CA ARG A 24 3.02 -2.28 4.94
C ARG A 24 1.64 -2.76 4.51
N ARG A 25 0.60 -2.31 5.20
CA ARG A 25 -0.81 -2.63 4.89
C ARG A 25 -1.62 -1.35 4.82
N VAL A 26 -2.62 -1.32 3.95
CA VAL A 26 -3.56 -0.21 3.80
C VAL A 26 -4.90 -0.61 4.42
N ASP A 27 -5.37 0.10 5.44
CA ASP A 27 -6.56 -0.33 6.19
C ASP A 27 -7.83 -0.26 5.33
N GLU A 28 -7.94 0.74 4.45
CA GLU A 28 -9.09 0.90 3.55
C GLU A 28 -9.03 -0.07 2.35
N LEU A 29 -7.88 -0.72 2.14
CA LEU A 29 -7.63 -1.71 1.09
C LEU A 29 -6.87 -2.90 1.67
N PRO A 30 -7.53 -3.80 2.43
CA PRO A 30 -6.86 -4.90 3.14
C PRO A 30 -6.07 -5.87 2.24
N ASP A 31 -6.43 -5.93 0.95
CA ASP A 31 -5.74 -6.73 -0.07
C ASP A 31 -4.41 -6.10 -0.53
N VAL A 32 -4.16 -4.83 -0.21
CA VAL A 32 -2.93 -4.12 -0.54
C VAL A 32 -1.92 -4.29 0.59
N MET A 33 -0.88 -5.05 0.29
CA MET A 33 0.22 -5.32 1.20
C MET A 33 1.55 -5.29 0.44
N GLU A 34 2.53 -4.60 0.98
CA GLU A 34 3.88 -4.52 0.40
C GLU A 34 4.93 -4.96 1.40
N PHE A 35 5.97 -5.60 0.89
CA PHE A 35 7.03 -6.22 1.67
C PHE A 35 8.38 -5.68 1.17
N ALA A 36 9.27 -5.33 2.08
CA ALA A 36 10.64 -4.97 1.72
C ALA A 36 11.62 -5.19 2.87
N ASP A 37 12.91 -5.14 2.56
CA ASP A 37 14.00 -5.28 3.54
C ASP A 37 14.16 -4.02 4.41
N SER A 38 13.56 -2.90 4.00
CA SER A 38 13.60 -1.63 4.74
C SER A 38 12.22 -0.97 4.86
N ALA A 39 12.02 -0.27 5.98
CA ALA A 39 10.78 0.48 6.24
C ALA A 39 10.51 1.61 5.24
N GLU A 40 11.57 2.17 4.65
CA GLU A 40 11.52 3.23 3.63
C GLU A 40 11.13 2.65 2.26
N GLU A 41 11.72 1.52 1.88
CA GLU A 41 11.39 0.85 0.63
C GLU A 41 9.95 0.32 0.65
N ALA A 42 9.54 -0.37 1.71
CA ALA A 42 8.16 -0.82 1.87
C ALA A 42 7.18 0.37 1.80
N ARG A 43 7.57 1.52 2.37
CA ARG A 43 6.78 2.75 2.30
C ARG A 43 6.66 3.29 0.88
N LYS A 44 7.74 3.27 0.10
CA LYS A 44 7.73 3.71 -1.29
C LYS A 44 6.82 2.80 -2.13
N LEU A 45 6.99 1.49 -2.02
CA LEU A 45 6.21 0.49 -2.75
C LEU A 45 4.71 0.67 -2.52
N VAL A 46 4.26 0.83 -1.27
CA VAL A 46 2.82 0.94 -0.99
C VAL A 46 2.21 2.23 -1.55
N LEU A 47 2.96 3.35 -1.57
CA LEU A 47 2.47 4.58 -2.20
C LEU A 47 2.40 4.46 -3.73
N ASP A 48 3.40 3.81 -4.33
CA ASP A 48 3.44 3.57 -5.77
C ASP A 48 2.26 2.67 -6.18
N THR A 49 2.02 1.59 -5.44
CA THR A 49 0.88 0.67 -5.63
C THR A 49 -0.46 1.40 -5.51
N LEU A 50 -0.65 2.24 -4.48
CA LEU A 50 -1.85 3.06 -4.35
C LEU A 50 -2.03 4.01 -5.53
N SER A 51 -0.96 4.66 -5.97
CA SER A 51 -0.99 5.59 -7.11
C SER A 51 -1.43 4.89 -8.40
N VAL A 52 -0.86 3.72 -8.70
CA VAL A 52 -1.22 2.91 -9.86
C VAL A 52 -2.67 2.42 -9.76
N ALA A 53 -3.07 1.91 -8.59
CA ALA A 53 -4.43 1.43 -8.38
C ALA A 53 -5.48 2.54 -8.61
N MET A 54 -5.22 3.75 -8.09
CA MET A 54 -6.10 4.91 -8.32
C MET A 54 -6.20 5.29 -9.79
N GLN A 55 -5.08 5.27 -10.53
CA GLN A 55 -5.08 5.52 -11.98
C GLN A 55 -5.90 4.48 -12.75
N MET A 56 -5.80 3.21 -12.37
CA MET A 56 -6.57 2.12 -12.99
C MET A 56 -8.08 2.27 -12.74
N TYR A 57 -8.50 2.63 -11.53
CA TYR A 57 -9.90 2.90 -11.22
C TYR A 57 -10.44 4.11 -11.99
N GLN A 58 -9.65 5.18 -12.08
CA GLN A 58 -9.99 6.35 -12.87
C GLN A 58 -10.17 6.00 -14.35
N ALA A 59 -9.26 5.20 -14.93
CA ALA A 59 -9.36 4.75 -16.32
C ALA A 59 -10.61 3.91 -16.59
N GLN A 60 -11.11 3.19 -15.58
CA GLN A 60 -12.36 2.42 -15.64
C GLN A 60 -13.61 3.25 -15.30
N ASN A 61 -13.46 4.56 -15.05
CA ASN A 61 -14.51 5.45 -14.53
C ASN A 61 -15.18 4.92 -13.24
N ARG A 62 -14.38 4.25 -12.38
CA ARG A 62 -14.80 3.70 -11.09
C ARG A 62 -14.30 4.59 -9.96
N ALA A 63 -15.11 4.72 -8.91
CA ALA A 63 -14.68 5.39 -7.69
C ALA A 63 -13.69 4.51 -6.92
N PHE A 64 -12.57 5.09 -6.49
CA PHE A 64 -11.62 4.45 -5.61
C PHE A 64 -12.11 4.57 -4.15
N PRO A 65 -11.89 3.57 -3.27
CA PRO A 65 -12.30 3.65 -1.86
C PRO A 65 -11.77 4.92 -1.19
N ALA A 66 -12.60 5.56 -0.37
CA ALA A 66 -12.17 6.73 0.39
C ALA A 66 -11.12 6.32 1.45
N PRO A 67 -10.13 7.18 1.73
CA PRO A 67 -9.25 7.03 2.87
C PRO A 67 -9.99 7.23 4.19
#